data_AF-A0A9P6G6C9-F1
#
_entry.id   AF-A0A9P6G6C9-F1
#
_cell.length_a   1.000
_cell.length_b   1.000
_cell.length_c   1.000
_cell.angle_alpha   90.00
_cell.angle_beta   90.00
_cell.angle_gamma   90.00
#
_symmetry.space_group_name_H-M   'P 1'
#
loop_
_entity.id
_entity.type
_entity.pdbx_description
1 polymer ?
#
loop_
_entity_poly.entity_id
_entity_poly.type
_entity_poly.pdbx_seq_one_letter_code
_entity_poly.pdbx_strand_id
1 'polypeptide(L)'
;MSNSLPPGEPSITTPSSPTVTTTAIERTSTAQAQTTKAKISKKASNAPSELKIKKLPSVEELRNMIPSDGVDIRDLARKLNISDTNYWLFSELIKMTCDIEIRAWVRPLPTIPSPFALMKLYQAASKPAVRRELLENQVIAAELQGDITITWEGHTELARGASRILPESFYRVFYEDSATLTPYVSKHTHPKHRGRLGFTMSDKVAFQSIGTFSVSEDFTRDRIERQLVWNQKKNPSSFVSASDSINVAKRRAHFHSPDGKSNRIGVRIAIARISTHGLRPVTIHADLKETIQNIGKDEFGLDTLEDLSTEIRPVQIPAWIHEDALSGYHDATSMTLEELEAAEPEIWLSITELRHCNLKVPATRGHDYE
;
A
#
# COMPACT_ATOMS: atom_id res chain seq x y z
N MET A 1 57.34 39.08 41.63
CA MET A 1 58.26 37.95 41.39
C MET A 1 57.45 36.68 41.62
N SER A 2 57.15 35.78 40.70
CA SER A 2 57.27 35.70 39.23
C SER A 2 56.26 34.61 38.84
N ASN A 3 55.26 34.97 38.04
CA ASN A 3 54.23 34.07 37.54
C ASN A 3 54.79 33.22 36.40
N SER A 4 54.60 31.91 36.47
CA SER A 4 54.90 30.94 35.40
C SER A 4 53.62 30.57 34.66
N LEU A 5 53.59 30.88 33.36
CA LEU A 5 52.52 30.63 32.39
C LEU A 5 52.53 29.18 31.88
N PRO A 6 51.39 28.67 31.36
CA PRO A 6 51.26 27.32 30.81
C PRO A 6 51.80 27.18 29.37
N PRO A 7 52.09 25.95 28.90
CA PRO A 7 52.71 25.69 27.60
C PRO A 7 51.71 25.79 26.43
N GLY A 8 52.24 26.22 25.29
CA GLY A 8 51.50 26.65 24.11
C GLY A 8 50.92 25.57 23.20
N GLU A 9 49.97 26.04 22.39
CA GLU A 9 49.30 25.34 21.30
C GLU A 9 50.24 25.13 20.09
N PRO A 10 50.10 24.00 19.36
CA PRO A 10 50.77 23.81 18.07
C PRO A 10 49.99 24.49 16.93
N SER A 11 50.73 25.35 16.21
CA SER A 11 50.34 25.98 14.95
C SER A 11 50.15 24.95 13.83
N ILE A 12 48.95 24.89 13.25
CA ILE A 12 48.69 24.15 12.01
C ILE A 12 48.79 25.12 10.83
N THR A 13 49.79 24.85 9.99
CA THR A 13 50.10 25.53 8.73
C THR A 13 49.15 25.05 7.64
N THR A 14 48.52 26.00 6.95
CA THR A 14 47.74 25.79 5.72
C THR A 14 48.67 25.60 4.51
N PRO A 15 48.51 24.55 3.69
CA PRO A 15 49.12 24.50 2.37
C PRO A 15 48.20 25.11 1.30
N SER A 16 48.79 25.99 0.52
CA SER A 16 48.27 26.64 -0.68
C SER A 16 47.89 25.65 -1.80
N SER A 17 46.80 26.00 -2.48
CA SER A 17 46.23 25.34 -3.66
C SER A 17 47.21 25.16 -4.83
N PRO A 18 47.10 24.06 -5.61
CA PRO A 18 47.58 24.04 -6.99
C PRO A 18 46.48 24.49 -7.96
N THR A 19 46.85 25.47 -8.77
CA THR A 19 46.17 25.98 -9.96
C THR A 19 45.90 24.86 -10.96
N VAL A 20 44.63 24.63 -11.29
CA VAL A 20 44.24 23.80 -12.45
C VAL A 20 43.66 24.73 -13.51
N THR A 21 44.40 24.82 -14.61
CA THR A 21 44.07 25.50 -15.86
C THR A 21 42.98 24.72 -16.58
N THR A 22 41.77 25.26 -16.67
CA THR A 22 40.71 24.69 -17.52
C THR A 22 40.62 25.49 -18.81
N THR A 23 41.03 24.83 -19.89
CA THR A 23 40.96 25.29 -21.27
C THR A 23 39.51 25.54 -21.67
N ALA A 24 39.22 26.75 -22.15
CA ALA A 24 37.96 27.10 -22.79
C ALA A 24 37.81 26.31 -24.10
N ILE A 25 36.75 25.50 -24.20
CA ILE A 25 36.28 24.95 -25.46
C ILE A 25 35.07 25.78 -25.88
N GLU A 26 35.32 26.71 -26.80
CA GLU A 26 34.27 27.31 -27.63
C GLU A 26 33.67 26.21 -28.51
N ARG A 27 32.39 25.91 -28.31
CA ARG A 27 31.57 25.23 -29.30
C ARG A 27 30.52 26.20 -29.81
N THR A 28 30.85 26.80 -30.95
CA THR A 28 29.91 27.30 -31.94
C THR A 28 29.01 26.13 -32.39
N SER A 29 27.71 26.23 -32.12
CA SER A 29 26.70 25.47 -32.85
C SER A 29 25.59 26.41 -33.30
N THR A 30 25.57 26.63 -34.60
CA THR A 30 24.58 27.30 -35.41
C THR A 30 23.17 26.76 -35.16
N ALA A 31 22.26 27.65 -34.77
CA ALA A 31 20.83 27.39 -34.78
C ALA A 31 20.34 27.35 -36.23
N GLN A 32 20.24 26.15 -36.80
CA GLN A 32 19.40 25.92 -37.98
C GLN A 32 17.98 25.60 -37.50
N ALA A 33 17.07 26.53 -37.79
CA ALA A 33 15.64 26.33 -37.68
C ALA A 33 15.20 25.26 -38.69
N GLN A 34 15.07 24.01 -38.24
CA GLN A 34 14.28 23.00 -38.94
C GLN A 34 12.85 23.05 -38.43
N THR A 35 11.97 23.57 -39.28
CA THR A 35 10.52 23.47 -39.19
C THR A 35 10.09 22.00 -39.31
N THR A 36 10.07 21.28 -38.20
CA THR A 36 9.35 20.00 -38.12
C THR A 36 7.86 20.29 -38.05
N LYS A 37 7.19 20.12 -39.21
CA LYS A 37 5.74 19.98 -39.33
C LYS A 37 5.24 18.99 -38.26
N ALA A 38 4.40 19.47 -37.36
CA ALA A 38 3.63 18.62 -36.46
C ALA A 38 2.82 17.63 -37.30
N LYS A 39 3.24 16.37 -37.31
CA LYS A 39 2.41 15.26 -37.78
C LYS A 39 1.36 15.07 -36.71
N ILE A 40 0.23 15.76 -36.85
CA ILE A 40 -1.01 15.47 -36.13
C ILE A 40 -1.33 14.01 -36.44
N SER A 41 -0.99 13.09 -35.53
CA SER A 41 -1.56 11.75 -35.59
C SER A 41 -3.05 11.94 -35.33
N LYS A 42 -3.86 11.78 -36.39
CA LYS A 42 -5.31 11.68 -36.26
C LYS A 42 -5.59 10.63 -35.19
N LYS A 43 -6.08 11.09 -34.04
CA LYS A 43 -6.76 10.27 -33.05
C LYS A 43 -7.83 9.50 -33.82
N ALA A 44 -7.68 8.19 -33.90
CA ALA A 44 -8.69 7.32 -34.48
C ALA A 44 -10.00 7.61 -33.72
N SER A 45 -11.02 8.03 -34.46
CA SER A 45 -12.37 8.12 -33.94
C SER A 45 -12.76 6.73 -33.45
N ASN A 46 -13.10 6.59 -32.18
CA ASN A 46 -13.85 5.44 -31.64
C ASN A 46 -15.29 5.48 -32.19
N ALA A 47 -15.43 5.41 -33.51
CA ALA A 47 -16.66 4.95 -34.11
C ALA A 47 -16.68 3.42 -33.91
N PRO A 48 -17.80 2.82 -33.48
CA PRO A 48 -17.93 1.37 -33.41
C PRO A 48 -17.57 0.81 -34.78
N SER A 49 -16.57 -0.08 -34.80
CA SER A 49 -16.22 -0.80 -36.02
C SER A 49 -17.48 -1.54 -36.49
N GLU A 50 -17.91 -1.28 -37.72
CA GLU A 50 -18.99 -2.04 -38.33
C GLU A 50 -18.72 -3.53 -38.12
N LEU A 51 -19.66 -4.20 -37.46
CA LEU A 51 -19.68 -5.64 -37.30
C LEU A 51 -19.61 -6.26 -38.70
N LYS A 52 -18.42 -6.69 -39.12
CA LYS A 52 -18.25 -7.52 -40.32
C LYS A 52 -18.81 -8.90 -40.02
N ILE A 53 -20.14 -9.02 -40.02
CA ILE A 53 -20.81 -10.31 -39.94
C ILE A 53 -20.50 -11.02 -41.26
N LYS A 54 -19.60 -12.01 -41.22
CA LYS A 54 -19.52 -13.00 -42.31
C LYS A 54 -20.93 -13.59 -42.44
N LYS A 55 -21.46 -13.60 -43.68
CA LYS A 55 -22.82 -14.02 -44.01
C LYS A 55 -23.21 -15.23 -43.15
N LEU A 56 -24.21 -15.07 -42.29
CA LEU A 56 -24.68 -16.14 -41.43
C LEU A 56 -25.11 -17.33 -42.31
N PRO A 57 -24.91 -18.58 -41.84
CA PRO A 57 -25.45 -19.74 -42.55
C PRO A 57 -26.97 -19.63 -42.68
N SER A 58 -27.52 -20.30 -43.69
CA SER A 58 -28.96 -20.44 -43.85
C SER A 58 -29.58 -21.18 -42.65
N VAL A 59 -30.89 -21.00 -42.45
CA VAL A 59 -31.62 -21.68 -41.36
C VAL A 59 -31.51 -23.21 -41.48
N GLU A 60 -31.50 -23.74 -42.71
CA GLU A 60 -31.32 -25.16 -43.00
C GLU A 60 -29.94 -25.66 -42.54
N GLU A 61 -28.89 -24.91 -42.84
CA GLU A 61 -27.52 -25.22 -42.40
C GLU A 61 -27.38 -25.16 -40.88
N LEU A 62 -28.01 -24.17 -40.24
CA LEU A 62 -28.02 -24.05 -38.77
C LEU A 62 -28.73 -25.23 -38.11
N ARG A 63 -29.86 -25.70 -38.66
CA ARG A 63 -30.56 -26.89 -38.17
C ARG A 63 -29.69 -28.15 -38.29
N ASN A 64 -28.98 -28.32 -39.40
CA ASN A 64 -28.08 -29.45 -39.60
C ASN A 64 -26.84 -29.42 -38.69
N MET A 65 -26.46 -28.24 -38.18
CA MET A 65 -25.35 -28.08 -37.24
C MET A 65 -25.73 -28.36 -35.78
N ILE A 66 -27.04 -28.45 -35.46
CA ILE A 66 -27.55 -28.71 -34.12
C ILE A 66 -27.95 -30.19 -34.03
N PRO A 67 -27.22 -31.03 -33.27
CA PRO A 67 -27.61 -32.41 -33.02
C PRO A 67 -29.02 -32.51 -32.41
N SER A 68 -29.71 -33.62 -32.65
CA SER A 68 -31.08 -33.82 -32.15
C SER A 68 -31.19 -33.89 -30.62
N ASP A 69 -30.08 -34.13 -29.93
CA ASP A 69 -29.93 -34.09 -28.46
C ASP A 69 -29.47 -32.73 -27.91
N GLY A 70 -29.26 -31.74 -28.78
CA GLY A 70 -28.91 -30.35 -28.45
C GLY A 70 -27.44 -30.00 -28.65
N VAL A 71 -27.10 -28.71 -28.56
CA VAL A 71 -25.72 -28.20 -28.65
C VAL A 71 -25.50 -27.05 -27.67
N ASP A 72 -24.29 -26.96 -27.10
CA ASP A 72 -23.90 -25.79 -26.33
C ASP A 72 -23.81 -24.56 -27.26
N ILE A 73 -24.48 -23.48 -26.87
CA ILE A 73 -24.58 -22.29 -27.71
C ILE A 73 -23.22 -21.58 -27.90
N ARG A 74 -22.29 -21.69 -26.94
CA ARG A 74 -20.94 -21.13 -27.05
C ARG A 74 -20.08 -21.95 -28.00
N ASP A 75 -20.31 -23.25 -28.07
CA ASP A 75 -19.63 -24.13 -29.04
C ASP A 75 -20.13 -23.86 -30.46
N LEU A 76 -21.45 -23.70 -30.63
CA LEU A 76 -22.04 -23.32 -31.91
C LEU A 76 -21.58 -21.92 -32.35
N ALA A 77 -21.57 -20.95 -31.43
CA ALA A 77 -21.12 -19.59 -31.70
C ALA A 77 -19.63 -19.52 -32.08
N ARG A 78 -18.77 -20.31 -31.43
CA ARG A 78 -17.35 -20.45 -31.80
C ARG A 78 -17.18 -21.03 -33.20
N LYS A 79 -17.94 -22.07 -33.57
CA LYS A 79 -17.91 -22.65 -34.93
C LYS A 79 -18.28 -21.63 -36.01
N LEU A 80 -19.12 -20.66 -35.67
CA LEU A 80 -19.58 -19.59 -36.57
C LEU A 80 -18.79 -18.29 -36.43
N ASN A 81 -17.69 -18.28 -35.65
CA ASN A 81 -16.87 -17.11 -35.35
C ASN A 81 -17.67 -15.91 -34.80
N ILE A 82 -18.65 -16.17 -33.95
CA ILE A 82 -19.46 -15.14 -33.29
C ILE A 82 -18.76 -14.74 -31.99
N SER A 83 -18.54 -13.43 -31.80
CA SER A 83 -17.91 -12.87 -30.60
C SER A 83 -18.67 -13.24 -29.32
N ASP A 84 -17.93 -13.48 -28.24
CA ASP A 84 -18.45 -13.77 -26.90
C ASP A 84 -19.42 -12.71 -26.38
N THR A 85 -19.24 -11.46 -26.80
CA THR A 85 -20.12 -10.33 -26.45
C THR A 85 -21.51 -10.43 -27.09
N ASN A 86 -21.67 -11.27 -28.12
CA ASN A 86 -22.88 -11.37 -28.94
C ASN A 86 -23.62 -12.69 -28.76
N TYR A 87 -23.19 -13.56 -27.83
CA TYR A 87 -23.78 -14.88 -27.60
C TYR A 87 -25.26 -14.83 -27.26
N TRP A 88 -25.69 -13.82 -26.50
CA TRP A 88 -27.09 -13.65 -26.14
C TRP A 88 -27.96 -13.40 -27.38
N LEU A 89 -27.56 -12.44 -28.22
CA LEU A 89 -28.30 -12.09 -29.44
C LEU A 89 -28.34 -13.26 -30.43
N PHE A 90 -27.22 -13.98 -30.57
CA PHE A 90 -27.17 -15.17 -31.42
C PHE A 90 -28.10 -16.28 -30.90
N SER A 91 -28.17 -16.49 -29.58
CA SER A 91 -29.06 -17.49 -28.99
C SER A 91 -30.55 -17.20 -29.26
N GLU A 92 -30.95 -15.94 -29.24
CA GLU A 92 -32.34 -15.53 -29.54
C GLU A 92 -32.66 -15.70 -31.02
N LEU A 93 -31.72 -15.37 -31.93
CA LEU A 93 -31.90 -15.62 -33.36
C LEU A 93 -32.09 -17.11 -33.68
N ILE A 94 -31.35 -18.00 -33.02
CA ILE A 94 -31.51 -19.45 -33.21
C ILE A 94 -32.89 -19.91 -32.71
N LYS A 95 -33.34 -19.46 -31.54
CA LYS A 95 -34.68 -19.81 -31.02
C LYS A 95 -35.83 -19.34 -31.93
N MET A 96 -35.66 -18.18 -32.58
CA MET A 96 -36.68 -17.64 -33.48
C MET A 96 -36.73 -18.36 -34.84
N THR A 97 -35.66 -19.05 -35.24
CA THR A 97 -35.52 -19.63 -36.59
C THR A 97 -35.54 -21.17 -36.59
N CYS A 98 -35.06 -21.77 -35.51
CA CYS A 98 -34.99 -23.20 -35.31
C CYS A 98 -35.94 -23.55 -34.16
N ASP A 99 -36.99 -24.31 -34.46
CA ASP A 99 -37.99 -24.79 -33.48
C ASP A 99 -37.36 -25.89 -32.60
N ILE A 100 -36.35 -25.49 -31.81
CA ILE A 100 -35.49 -26.36 -31.00
C ILE A 100 -35.46 -25.81 -29.57
N GLU A 101 -35.74 -26.68 -28.61
CA GLU A 101 -35.74 -26.35 -27.18
C GLU A 101 -34.29 -26.22 -26.66
N ILE A 102 -33.73 -25.00 -26.69
CA ILE A 102 -32.41 -24.74 -26.10
C ILE A 102 -32.53 -24.73 -24.57
N ARG A 103 -32.01 -25.77 -23.91
CA ARG A 103 -31.86 -25.82 -22.44
C ARG A 103 -30.75 -24.88 -21.97
N ALA A 104 -30.97 -23.58 -22.12
CA ALA A 104 -30.20 -22.56 -21.44
C ALA A 104 -30.83 -22.35 -20.05
N TRP A 105 -30.01 -22.31 -19.00
CA TRP A 105 -30.43 -21.77 -17.71
C TRP A 105 -30.68 -20.26 -17.88
N VAL A 106 -31.87 -19.92 -18.38
CA VAL A 106 -32.32 -18.54 -18.55
C VAL A 106 -32.87 -18.11 -17.19
N ARG A 107 -32.15 -17.21 -16.49
CA ARG A 107 -32.77 -16.45 -15.40
C ARG A 107 -34.04 -15.80 -15.96
N PRO A 108 -35.19 -15.91 -15.28
CA PRO A 108 -36.42 -15.28 -15.74
C PRO A 108 -36.18 -13.81 -16.06
N LEU A 109 -36.81 -13.32 -17.14
CA LEU A 109 -36.80 -11.90 -17.51
C LEU A 109 -37.12 -11.08 -16.26
N PRO A 110 -36.28 -10.11 -15.86
CA PRO A 110 -36.60 -9.27 -14.73
C PRO A 110 -37.88 -8.50 -15.07
N THR A 111 -38.93 -8.72 -14.27
CA THR A 111 -40.10 -7.84 -14.28
C THR A 111 -39.63 -6.41 -14.14
N ILE A 112 -40.00 -5.55 -15.09
CA ILE A 112 -39.69 -4.12 -15.03
C ILE A 112 -40.28 -3.60 -13.71
N PRO A 113 -39.45 -3.12 -12.76
CA PRO A 113 -39.94 -2.64 -11.49
C PRO A 113 -40.94 -1.51 -11.74
N SER A 114 -42.03 -1.46 -10.97
CA SER A 114 -42.96 -0.33 -11.06
C SER A 114 -42.22 1.00 -10.90
N PRO A 115 -42.74 2.14 -11.41
CA PRO A 115 -42.09 3.44 -11.23
C PRO A 115 -41.72 3.74 -9.77
N PHE A 116 -42.53 3.26 -8.81
CA PHE A 116 -42.24 3.35 -7.38
C PHE A 116 -41.07 2.47 -6.94
N ALA A 117 -40.97 1.23 -7.43
CA ALA A 117 -39.84 0.34 -7.16
C ALA A 117 -38.55 0.83 -7.83
N LEU A 118 -38.65 1.41 -9.04
CA LEU A 118 -37.56 2.10 -9.73
C LEU A 118 -37.10 3.32 -8.94
N MET A 119 -38.01 4.12 -8.40
CA MET A 119 -37.66 5.29 -7.57
C MET A 119 -36.99 4.87 -6.25
N LYS A 120 -37.45 3.79 -5.60
CA LYS A 120 -36.76 3.20 -4.44
C LYS A 120 -35.36 2.68 -4.78
N LEU A 121 -35.22 1.99 -5.92
CA LEU A 121 -33.91 1.54 -6.42
C LEU A 121 -32.99 2.72 -6.75
N TYR A 122 -33.53 3.79 -7.34
CA TYR A 122 -32.78 5.01 -7.63
C TYR A 122 -32.35 5.70 -6.34
N GLN A 123 -33.23 5.85 -5.35
CA GLN A 123 -32.85 6.40 -4.04
C GLN A 123 -31.80 5.53 -3.32
N ALA A 124 -31.91 4.19 -3.43
CA ALA A 124 -30.93 3.27 -2.87
C ALA A 124 -29.58 3.31 -3.61
N ALA A 125 -29.59 3.51 -4.94
CA ALA A 125 -28.39 3.59 -5.78
C ALA A 125 -27.75 4.99 -5.81
N SER A 126 -28.53 6.03 -5.51
CA SER A 126 -28.05 7.42 -5.37
C SER A 126 -27.34 7.66 -4.04
N LYS A 127 -27.59 6.79 -3.05
CA LYS A 127 -26.75 6.73 -1.87
C LYS A 127 -25.40 6.14 -2.30
N PRO A 128 -24.25 6.77 -1.98
CA PRO A 128 -22.95 6.14 -2.23
C PRO A 128 -23.00 4.74 -1.62
N ALA A 129 -22.45 3.75 -2.33
CA ALA A 129 -22.42 2.36 -1.86
C ALA A 129 -21.70 2.33 -0.50
N VAL A 130 -22.46 2.43 0.58
CA VAL A 130 -22.00 2.11 1.92
C VAL A 130 -21.66 0.64 1.83
N ARG A 131 -20.37 0.32 1.92
CA ARG A 131 -19.88 -1.05 2.04
C ARG A 131 -20.71 -1.70 3.15
N ARG A 132 -21.60 -2.63 2.79
CA ARG A 132 -22.48 -3.36 3.71
C ARG A 132 -21.73 -4.38 4.59
N GLU A 133 -20.41 -4.29 4.66
CA GLU A 133 -19.61 -5.07 5.58
C GLU A 133 -19.24 -4.11 6.72
N LEU A 134 -19.92 -4.28 7.87
CA LEU A 134 -19.82 -3.51 9.13
C LEU A 134 -20.75 -2.29 9.25
N LEU A 135 -22.06 -2.53 9.42
CA LEU A 135 -22.94 -1.62 10.19
C LEU A 135 -22.82 -1.95 11.69
N GLU A 136 -21.58 -2.06 12.15
CA GLU A 136 -21.19 -2.18 13.54
C GLU A 136 -20.39 -0.93 13.87
N ASN A 137 -20.63 -0.35 15.05
CA ASN A 137 -19.81 0.64 15.74
C ASN A 137 -18.47 0.94 15.05
N GLN A 138 -18.38 2.08 14.36
CA GLN A 138 -17.20 2.44 13.59
C GLN A 138 -16.21 3.20 14.49
N VAL A 139 -14.99 2.69 14.64
CA VAL A 139 -13.90 3.47 15.24
C VAL A 139 -13.55 4.62 14.29
N ILE A 140 -13.74 5.86 14.74
CA ILE A 140 -13.48 7.08 13.96
C ILE A 140 -12.19 7.79 14.36
N ALA A 141 -11.71 7.53 15.58
CA ALA A 141 -10.43 7.99 16.09
C ALA A 141 -9.89 6.99 17.10
N ALA A 142 -8.57 6.83 17.13
CA ALA A 142 -7.87 6.04 18.12
C ALA A 142 -6.55 6.74 18.47
N GLU A 143 -6.16 6.71 19.74
CA GLU A 143 -4.89 7.25 20.22
C GLU A 143 -4.42 6.46 21.45
N LEU A 144 -3.11 6.26 21.58
CA LEU A 144 -2.53 5.76 22.82
C LEU A 144 -2.46 6.89 23.84
N GLN A 145 -2.79 6.57 25.08
CA GLN A 145 -2.88 7.47 26.22
C GLN A 145 -2.31 6.82 27.48
N GLY A 146 -2.19 7.64 28.52
CA GLY A 146 -1.72 7.21 29.83
C GLY A 146 -0.21 7.04 29.88
N ASP A 147 0.25 6.36 30.92
CA ASP A 147 1.67 6.09 31.15
C ASP A 147 2.12 4.99 30.19
N ILE A 148 2.71 5.39 29.07
CA ILE A 148 3.26 4.46 28.08
C ILE A 148 4.59 3.93 28.62
N THR A 149 4.64 2.61 28.82
CA THR A 149 5.82 1.93 29.37
C THR A 149 6.32 0.86 28.41
N ILE A 150 7.63 0.71 28.32
CA ILE A 150 8.28 -0.24 27.42
C ILE A 150 9.07 -1.24 28.28
N THR A 151 8.89 -2.54 28.06
CA THR A 151 9.58 -3.63 28.80
C THR A 151 10.38 -4.54 27.86
N TRP A 152 11.52 -5.10 28.30
CA TRP A 152 12.38 -5.99 27.47
C TRP A 152 12.82 -7.32 28.12
N GLU A 153 12.46 -7.58 29.38
CA GLU A 153 12.86 -8.82 30.09
C GLU A 153 11.68 -9.54 30.75
N GLY A 154 10.46 -9.18 30.34
CA GLY A 154 9.26 -9.90 30.75
C GLY A 154 9.19 -11.30 30.14
N HIS A 155 8.32 -12.13 30.70
CA HIS A 155 8.13 -13.52 30.23
C HIS A 155 7.82 -13.59 28.73
N THR A 156 7.00 -12.65 28.23
CA THR A 156 6.63 -12.51 26.84
C THR A 156 7.81 -12.18 25.92
N GLU A 157 8.67 -11.27 26.33
CA GLU A 157 9.85 -10.82 25.58
C GLU A 157 10.90 -11.91 25.54
N LEU A 158 11.14 -12.59 26.68
CA LEU A 158 12.06 -13.72 26.76
C LEU A 158 11.60 -14.87 25.85
N ALA A 159 10.30 -15.20 25.87
CA ALA A 159 9.73 -16.23 24.99
C ALA A 159 9.89 -15.86 23.51
N ARG A 160 9.67 -14.58 23.14
CA ARG A 160 9.86 -14.06 21.78
C ARG A 160 11.33 -14.06 21.35
N GLY A 161 12.25 -13.71 22.25
CA GLY A 161 13.69 -13.78 21.99
C GLY A 161 14.15 -15.21 21.72
N ALA A 162 13.57 -16.19 22.43
CA ALA A 162 13.89 -17.60 22.27
C ALA A 162 13.21 -18.27 21.05
N SER A 163 12.11 -17.72 20.53
CA SER A 163 11.27 -18.36 19.51
C SER A 163 11.85 -18.34 18.09
N ARG A 164 13.00 -17.67 17.88
CA ARG A 164 13.63 -17.47 16.55
C ARG A 164 12.68 -16.85 15.50
N ILE A 165 11.68 -16.09 15.96
CA ILE A 165 10.73 -15.37 15.08
C ILE A 165 11.44 -14.26 14.28
N LEU A 166 12.46 -13.63 14.86
CA LEU A 166 13.24 -12.59 14.19
C LEU A 166 14.16 -13.23 13.12
N PRO A 167 14.01 -12.87 11.83
CA PRO A 167 14.91 -13.37 10.78
C PRO A 167 16.32 -12.79 10.95
N GLU A 168 17.34 -13.40 10.34
CA GLU A 168 18.73 -12.89 10.37
C GLU A 168 18.88 -11.52 9.67
N SER A 169 17.99 -11.21 8.74
CA SER A 169 18.02 -9.95 8.01
C SER A 169 16.64 -9.59 7.48
N PHE A 170 16.37 -8.30 7.40
CA PHE A 170 15.28 -7.77 6.59
C PHE A 170 15.78 -7.39 5.20
N TYR A 171 14.85 -7.33 4.25
CA TYR A 171 15.11 -7.01 2.86
C TYR A 171 14.15 -5.93 2.40
N ARG A 172 14.69 -4.83 1.90
CA ARG A 172 13.91 -3.69 1.44
C ARG A 172 14.20 -3.38 -0.02
N VAL A 173 13.17 -3.42 -0.84
CA VAL A 173 13.24 -2.98 -2.23
C VAL A 173 13.11 -1.46 -2.28
N PHE A 174 13.99 -0.81 -3.03
CA PHE A 174 13.93 0.63 -3.29
C PHE A 174 14.34 0.94 -4.74
N TYR A 175 13.87 2.07 -5.24
CA TYR A 175 14.05 2.55 -6.62
C TYR A 175 13.74 4.06 -6.67
N GLU A 176 13.98 4.70 -7.81
CA GLU A 176 14.00 6.17 -7.94
C GLU A 176 12.73 6.88 -7.49
N ASP A 177 11.57 6.30 -7.81
CA ASP A 177 10.25 6.85 -7.51
C ASP A 177 9.57 6.12 -6.32
N SER A 178 10.36 5.50 -5.44
CA SER A 178 9.83 4.89 -4.22
C SER A 178 9.35 5.95 -3.24
N ALA A 179 8.32 5.64 -2.44
CA ALA A 179 7.69 6.59 -1.52
C ALA A 179 8.47 6.76 -0.19
N THR A 180 9.77 6.49 -0.18
CA THR A 180 10.66 6.54 0.99
C THR A 180 11.95 7.23 0.57
N LEU A 181 12.44 8.12 1.41
CA LEU A 181 13.63 8.92 1.16
C LEU A 181 14.86 8.05 1.43
N THR A 182 15.85 8.10 0.56
CA THR A 182 17.07 7.29 0.71
C THR A 182 18.27 7.95 0.02
N PRO A 183 19.48 7.96 0.61
CA PRO A 183 20.64 8.64 0.02
C PRO A 183 21.08 8.01 -1.30
N TYR A 184 20.65 6.77 -1.56
CA TYR A 184 21.01 5.98 -2.74
C TYR A 184 20.22 6.35 -4.00
N VAL A 185 19.27 7.29 -3.90
CA VAL A 185 18.49 7.83 -5.03
C VAL A 185 18.85 9.30 -5.25
N SER A 186 18.87 9.75 -6.51
CA SER A 186 19.22 11.14 -6.86
C SER A 186 18.28 12.13 -6.20
N LYS A 187 18.81 13.15 -5.51
CA LYS A 187 18.02 14.20 -4.80
C LYS A 187 16.89 14.81 -5.64
N HIS A 188 17.04 14.88 -6.96
CA HIS A 188 16.03 15.44 -7.87
C HIS A 188 14.78 14.58 -8.04
N THR A 189 14.85 13.28 -7.74
CA THR A 189 13.73 12.33 -7.85
C THR A 189 13.12 11.98 -6.50
N HIS A 190 13.61 12.58 -5.40
CA HIS A 190 13.05 12.31 -4.07
C HIS A 190 11.63 12.84 -3.95
N PRO A 191 10.68 12.06 -3.40
CA PRO A 191 9.47 12.66 -2.87
C PRO A 191 9.86 13.65 -1.76
N LYS A 192 9.16 14.78 -1.64
CA LYS A 192 9.40 15.70 -0.51
C LYS A 192 8.74 15.15 0.76
N HIS A 193 9.35 15.37 1.92
CA HIS A 193 8.70 15.09 3.20
C HIS A 193 7.41 15.90 3.30
N ARG A 194 6.27 15.25 3.56
CA ARG A 194 4.96 15.91 3.45
C ARG A 194 4.62 16.75 4.68
N GLY A 195 5.18 16.41 5.84
CA GLY A 195 4.98 17.16 7.09
C GLY A 195 6.02 18.25 7.35
N ARG A 196 7.09 18.35 6.54
CA ARG A 196 8.21 19.29 6.73
C ARG A 196 8.66 19.78 5.35
N LEU A 197 8.04 20.84 4.86
CA LEU A 197 8.32 21.38 3.53
C LEU A 197 9.80 21.83 3.44
N GLY A 198 10.51 21.38 2.40
CA GLY A 198 11.94 21.70 2.19
C GLY A 198 12.91 20.72 2.85
N PHE A 199 12.42 19.86 3.75
CA PHE A 199 13.22 18.79 4.33
C PHE A 199 13.42 17.67 3.31
N THR A 200 14.69 17.29 3.06
CA THR A 200 15.05 16.28 2.04
C THR A 200 15.33 14.92 2.68
N MET A 201 16.23 14.84 3.65
CA MET A 201 16.53 13.62 4.37
C MET A 201 17.39 13.94 5.60
N SER A 202 17.22 13.18 6.70
CA SER A 202 18.13 13.26 7.85
C SER A 202 19.50 12.70 7.49
N ASP A 203 20.55 13.27 8.07
CA ASP A 203 21.90 12.70 8.00
C ASP A 203 21.92 11.32 8.70
N LYS A 204 22.76 10.41 8.20
CA LYS A 204 22.95 9.05 8.73
C LYS A 204 21.73 8.12 8.69
N VAL A 205 20.64 8.49 8.01
CA VAL A 205 19.46 7.63 7.84
C VAL A 205 19.50 6.94 6.46
N ALA A 206 19.42 5.60 6.45
CA ALA A 206 19.40 4.82 5.20
C ALA A 206 18.04 4.89 4.49
N PHE A 207 16.95 4.92 5.26
CA PHE A 207 15.58 5.00 4.77
C PHE A 207 14.75 5.88 5.69
N GLN A 208 14.06 6.87 5.13
CA GLN A 208 13.20 7.75 5.90
C GLN A 208 11.78 7.76 5.33
N SER A 209 10.80 7.64 6.23
CA SER A 209 9.40 7.78 5.89
C SER A 209 9.07 9.21 5.39
N ILE A 210 7.95 9.35 4.71
CA ILE A 210 7.50 10.65 4.17
C ILE A 210 6.66 11.46 5.17
N GLY A 211 6.42 10.89 6.35
CA GLY A 211 5.65 11.47 7.45
C GLY A 211 6.40 11.38 8.76
N THR A 212 6.10 12.28 9.68
CA THR A 212 6.65 12.27 11.04
C THR A 212 5.98 11.15 11.84
N PHE A 213 6.78 10.35 12.53
CA PHE A 213 6.28 9.33 13.44
C PHE A 213 5.87 9.96 14.78
N SER A 214 4.73 9.53 15.32
CA SER A 214 4.27 9.87 16.67
C SER A 214 3.77 8.60 17.35
N VAL A 215 4.30 8.23 18.51
CA VAL A 215 3.91 7.00 19.22
C VAL A 215 2.41 7.00 19.52
N SER A 216 1.87 8.12 20.03
CA SER A 216 0.47 8.21 20.41
C SER A 216 -0.50 8.06 19.24
N GLU A 217 -0.12 8.57 18.07
CA GLU A 217 -0.97 8.52 16.88
C GLU A 217 -0.75 7.25 16.05
N ASP A 218 0.50 6.84 15.84
CA ASP A 218 0.87 5.85 14.82
C ASP A 218 0.82 4.40 15.33
N PHE A 219 0.92 4.16 16.64
CA PHE A 219 0.65 2.84 17.22
C PHE A 219 -0.84 2.59 17.45
N THR A 220 -1.62 2.86 16.41
CA THR A 220 -3.06 2.62 16.37
C THR A 220 -3.38 1.69 15.22
N ARG A 221 -4.45 0.91 15.38
CA ARG A 221 -4.94 -0.02 14.36
C ARG A 221 -5.08 0.68 12.99
N ASP A 222 -5.73 1.83 12.97
CA ASP A 222 -6.00 2.60 11.75
C ASP A 222 -4.72 3.07 11.03
N ARG A 223 -3.71 3.53 11.78
CA ARG A 223 -2.44 4.00 11.19
C ARG A 223 -1.62 2.84 10.65
N ILE A 224 -1.59 1.72 11.36
CA ILE A 224 -0.91 0.50 10.90
C ILE A 224 -1.63 -0.09 9.67
N GLU A 225 -2.95 -0.28 9.73
CA GLU A 225 -3.73 -0.80 8.60
C GLU A 225 -3.54 0.03 7.33
N ARG A 226 -3.50 1.36 7.46
CA ARG A 226 -3.24 2.25 6.35
C ARG A 226 -1.91 1.97 5.66
N GLN A 227 -0.86 1.67 6.42
CA GLN A 227 0.43 1.27 5.87
C GLN A 227 0.34 -0.05 5.10
N LEU A 228 -0.51 -0.96 5.56
CA LEU A 228 -0.73 -2.25 4.92
C LEU A 228 -1.54 -2.10 3.62
N VAL A 229 -2.56 -1.24 3.60
CA VAL A 229 -3.40 -1.08 2.40
C VAL A 229 -2.68 -0.22 1.35
N TRP A 230 -2.22 -0.88 0.29
CA TRP A 230 -1.58 -0.25 -0.86
C TRP A 230 -2.46 0.87 -1.44
N ASN A 231 -1.87 2.05 -1.70
CA ASN A 231 -2.51 3.26 -2.26
C ASN A 231 -3.48 4.05 -1.35
N GLN A 232 -3.50 3.88 -0.02
CA GLN A 232 -4.16 4.87 0.84
C GLN A 232 -3.35 6.18 0.86
N LYS A 233 -3.72 7.14 0.00
CA LYS A 233 -2.99 8.41 -0.19
C LYS A 233 -3.23 9.46 0.91
N LYS A 234 -4.11 9.20 1.88
CA LYS A 234 -4.51 10.14 2.94
C LYS A 234 -3.48 10.11 4.07
N ASN A 235 -2.90 11.28 4.37
CA ASN A 235 -1.80 11.47 5.32
C ASN A 235 -0.52 10.69 4.93
N PRO A 236 0.67 11.29 5.05
CA PRO A 236 1.90 10.54 4.80
C PRO A 236 2.02 9.38 5.80
N SER A 237 2.49 8.22 5.32
CA SER A 237 2.88 7.15 6.22
C SER A 237 4.19 7.52 6.93
N SER A 238 4.22 7.27 8.24
CA SER A 238 5.41 7.36 9.09
C SER A 238 6.23 6.07 9.12
N PHE A 239 5.78 5.01 8.45
CA PHE A 239 6.43 3.69 8.45
C PHE A 239 7.31 3.44 7.23
N VAL A 240 8.33 2.60 7.43
CA VAL A 240 9.19 2.05 6.39
C VAL A 240 9.05 0.53 6.41
N SER A 241 8.46 -0.05 5.35
CA SER A 241 8.27 -1.51 5.29
C SER A 241 9.50 -2.26 4.79
N ALA A 242 9.74 -3.46 5.32
CA ALA A 242 10.70 -4.42 4.80
C ALA A 242 10.07 -5.82 4.75
N SER A 243 10.74 -6.76 4.09
CA SER A 243 10.37 -8.17 4.05
C SER A 243 11.38 -8.99 4.83
N ASP A 244 10.94 -10.03 5.53
CA ASP A 244 11.79 -11.04 6.16
C ASP A 244 12.43 -12.02 5.16
N SER A 245 11.94 -12.05 3.91
CA SER A 245 12.37 -12.98 2.88
C SER A 245 12.96 -12.29 1.66
N ILE A 246 14.19 -12.67 1.29
CA ILE A 246 14.85 -12.22 0.05
C ILE A 246 14.04 -12.60 -1.19
N ASN A 247 13.32 -13.73 -1.17
CA ASN A 247 12.51 -14.17 -2.31
C ASN A 247 11.29 -13.27 -2.49
N VAL A 248 10.64 -12.87 -1.39
CA VAL A 248 9.57 -11.87 -1.42
C VAL A 248 10.09 -10.55 -1.96
N ALA A 249 11.25 -10.08 -1.48
CA ALA A 249 11.89 -8.88 -1.98
C ALA A 249 12.25 -8.96 -3.47
N LYS A 250 12.77 -10.10 -3.96
CA LYS A 250 13.06 -10.30 -5.40
C LYS A 250 11.79 -10.26 -6.25
N ARG A 251 10.70 -10.92 -5.83
CA ARG A 251 9.41 -10.84 -6.53
C ARG A 251 8.91 -9.41 -6.58
N ARG A 252 9.06 -8.68 -5.47
CA ARG A 252 8.70 -7.26 -5.37
C ARG A 252 9.56 -6.37 -6.28
N ALA A 253 10.86 -6.62 -6.35
CA ALA A 253 11.76 -5.93 -7.27
C ALA A 253 11.37 -6.18 -8.72
N HIS A 254 11.12 -7.44 -9.10
CA HIS A 254 10.67 -7.80 -10.44
C HIS A 254 9.33 -7.15 -10.80
N PHE A 255 8.39 -7.05 -9.86
CA PHE A 255 7.11 -6.34 -10.08
C PHE A 255 7.32 -4.89 -10.55
N HIS A 256 8.37 -4.22 -10.06
CA HIS A 256 8.73 -2.84 -10.42
C HIS A 256 9.68 -2.73 -11.62
N SER A 257 10.13 -3.85 -12.20
CA SER A 257 11.00 -3.85 -13.39
C SER A 257 10.24 -3.53 -14.67
N PRO A 258 10.93 -3.20 -15.79
CA PRO A 258 10.28 -2.93 -17.08
C PRO A 258 9.39 -4.09 -17.59
N ASP A 259 9.76 -5.33 -17.25
CA ASP A 259 8.99 -6.53 -17.61
C ASP A 259 7.86 -6.85 -16.61
N GLY A 260 7.75 -6.06 -15.54
CA GLY A 260 6.79 -6.23 -14.47
C GLY A 260 5.39 -5.72 -14.81
N LYS A 261 4.47 -5.85 -13.84
CA LYS A 261 3.06 -5.41 -13.96
C LYS A 261 2.78 -4.07 -13.26
N SER A 262 3.81 -3.39 -12.75
CA SER A 262 3.66 -2.14 -12.01
C SER A 262 3.45 -0.94 -12.94
N ASN A 263 2.52 -0.06 -12.59
CA ASN A 263 2.38 1.27 -13.21
C ASN A 263 3.53 2.22 -12.85
N ARG A 264 4.37 1.85 -11.89
CA ARG A 264 5.61 2.55 -11.50
C ARG A 264 6.79 1.65 -11.80
N ILE A 265 7.52 1.99 -12.85
CA ILE A 265 8.70 1.24 -13.32
C ILE A 265 9.94 1.92 -12.75
N GLY A 266 10.75 1.17 -12.00
CA GLY A 266 12.06 1.62 -11.55
C GLY A 266 13.10 1.35 -12.63
N VAL A 267 13.95 2.34 -12.94
CA VAL A 267 15.06 2.17 -13.89
C VAL A 267 16.22 1.44 -13.20
N ARG A 268 16.48 1.78 -11.94
CA ARG A 268 17.44 1.10 -11.07
C ARG A 268 16.71 0.61 -9.83
N ILE A 269 16.59 -0.70 -9.74
CA ILE A 269 15.94 -1.36 -8.62
C ILE A 269 17.01 -2.03 -7.78
N ALA A 270 17.03 -1.72 -6.50
CA ALA A 270 17.96 -2.27 -5.54
C ALA A 270 17.22 -2.95 -4.39
N ILE A 271 17.88 -3.92 -3.78
CA ILE A 271 17.42 -4.60 -2.56
C ILE A 271 18.46 -4.36 -1.49
N ALA A 272 18.11 -3.59 -0.46
CA ALA A 272 18.94 -3.46 0.73
C ALA A 272 18.72 -4.67 1.63
N ARG A 273 19.82 -5.26 2.11
CA ARG A 273 19.83 -6.20 3.23
C ARG A 273 20.07 -5.39 4.49
N ILE A 274 19.20 -5.56 5.48
CA ILE A 274 19.22 -4.84 6.76
C ILE A 274 19.49 -5.89 7.83
N SER A 275 20.55 -5.71 8.60
CA SER A 275 20.90 -6.63 9.69
C SER A 275 19.85 -6.53 10.81
N THR A 276 19.50 -7.65 11.42
CA THR A 276 18.70 -7.70 12.64
C THR A 276 19.54 -7.95 13.90
N HIS A 277 20.86 -8.03 13.74
CA HIS A 277 21.79 -8.15 14.85
C HIS A 277 21.58 -7.02 15.87
N GLY A 278 21.58 -7.34 17.16
CA GLY A 278 21.37 -6.38 18.24
C GLY A 278 19.91 -6.01 18.48
N LEU A 279 18.94 -6.47 17.66
CA LEU A 279 17.52 -6.24 17.97
C LEU A 279 17.06 -7.13 19.13
N ARG A 280 16.52 -6.50 20.17
CA ARG A 280 15.89 -7.15 21.33
C ARG A 280 14.37 -7.00 21.28
N PRO A 281 13.62 -8.05 21.67
CA PRO A 281 12.17 -7.95 21.76
C PRO A 281 11.78 -7.03 22.90
N VAL A 282 10.80 -6.16 22.65
CA VAL A 282 10.15 -5.30 23.64
C VAL A 282 8.64 -5.42 23.55
N THR A 283 7.95 -5.07 24.64
CA THR A 283 6.50 -4.82 24.64
C THR A 283 6.25 -3.39 25.07
N ILE A 284 5.43 -2.69 24.30
CA ILE A 284 4.92 -1.36 24.63
C ILE A 284 3.55 -1.54 25.27
N HIS A 285 3.40 -1.11 26.51
CA HIS A 285 2.16 -1.12 27.27
C HIS A 285 1.59 0.29 27.30
N ALA A 286 0.30 0.40 27.01
CA ALA A 286 -0.40 1.67 26.96
C ALA A 286 -1.91 1.45 27.11
N ASP A 287 -2.67 2.53 27.35
CA ASP A 287 -4.12 2.52 27.19
C ASP A 287 -4.49 3.06 25.82
N LEU A 288 -5.23 2.29 25.04
CA LEU A 288 -5.77 2.73 23.76
C LEU A 288 -7.17 3.31 24.00
N LYS A 289 -7.34 4.60 23.70
CA LYS A 289 -8.64 5.26 23.67
C LYS A 289 -9.18 5.21 22.24
N GLU A 290 -10.35 4.61 22.07
CA GLU A 290 -11.08 4.50 20.81
C GLU A 290 -12.36 5.34 20.90
N THR A 291 -12.56 6.27 19.96
CA THR A 291 -13.82 6.98 19.78
C THR A 291 -14.65 6.24 18.75
N ILE A 292 -15.82 5.78 19.17
CA ILE A 292 -16.69 4.90 18.40
C ILE A 292 -17.94 5.70 17.99
N GLN A 293 -18.20 5.72 16.69
CA GLN A 293 -19.46 6.20 16.14
C GLN A 293 -20.48 5.08 16.19
N ASN A 294 -21.44 5.18 17.11
CA ASN A 294 -22.53 4.23 17.21
C ASN A 294 -23.55 4.54 16.11
N ILE A 295 -23.82 3.52 15.29
CA ILE A 295 -24.83 3.56 14.24
C ILE A 295 -25.95 2.65 14.73
N GLY A 296 -27.07 3.24 15.14
CA GLY A 296 -28.26 2.45 15.42
C GLY A 296 -29.27 2.57 14.30
N LYS A 297 -30.49 2.13 14.58
CA LYS A 297 -31.56 2.04 13.57
C LYS A 297 -32.81 2.72 14.09
N ASP A 298 -33.36 3.61 13.29
CA ASP A 298 -34.65 4.20 13.58
C ASP A 298 -35.79 3.18 13.46
N GLU A 299 -37.00 3.63 13.80
CA GLU A 299 -38.24 2.85 13.72
C GLU A 299 -38.56 2.30 12.31
N PHE A 300 -37.91 2.84 11.27
CA PHE A 300 -38.04 2.41 9.87
C PHE A 300 -36.87 1.52 9.41
N GLY A 301 -35.95 1.19 10.32
CA GLY A 301 -34.74 0.41 10.03
C GLY A 301 -33.70 1.17 9.21
N LEU A 302 -33.75 2.50 9.20
CA LEU A 302 -32.74 3.36 8.59
C LEU A 302 -31.65 3.65 9.62
N ASP A 303 -30.40 3.67 9.14
CA ASP A 303 -29.24 3.95 9.97
C ASP A 303 -29.32 5.38 10.51
N THR A 304 -29.35 5.50 11.84
CA THR A 304 -29.29 6.77 12.56
C THR A 304 -27.97 6.87 13.32
N LEU A 305 -27.34 8.04 13.24
CA LEU A 305 -26.19 8.36 14.08
C LEU A 305 -26.71 8.61 15.48
N GLU A 306 -26.48 7.65 16.38
CA GLU A 306 -27.13 7.66 17.68
C GLU A 306 -26.30 8.38 18.75
N ASP A 307 -24.99 8.16 18.80
CA ASP A 307 -24.07 8.95 19.65
C ASP A 307 -22.60 8.54 19.43
N LEU A 308 -21.67 9.39 19.87
CA LEU A 308 -20.25 9.05 20.00
C LEU A 308 -19.99 8.44 21.38
N SER A 309 -19.47 7.22 21.44
CA SER A 309 -18.95 6.63 22.67
C SER A 309 -17.42 6.64 22.67
N THR A 310 -16.84 6.53 23.85
CA THR A 310 -15.41 6.39 24.05
C THR A 310 -15.16 5.12 24.85
N GLU A 311 -14.29 4.27 24.35
CA GLU A 311 -13.81 3.08 25.05
C GLU A 311 -12.31 3.22 25.31
N ILE A 312 -11.87 2.79 26.49
CA ILE A 312 -10.45 2.75 26.86
C ILE A 312 -10.13 1.30 27.22
N ARG A 313 -9.05 0.78 26.64
CA ARG A 313 -8.60 -0.58 26.90
C ARG A 313 -7.08 -0.66 26.92
N PRO A 314 -6.49 -1.50 27.78
CA PRO A 314 -5.05 -1.71 27.78
C PRO A 314 -4.64 -2.45 26.50
N VAL A 315 -3.50 -2.05 25.94
CA VAL A 315 -2.85 -2.67 24.79
C VAL A 315 -1.40 -3.04 25.08
N GLN A 316 -0.96 -4.14 24.47
CA GLN A 316 0.40 -4.66 24.51
C GLN A 316 0.87 -4.81 23.08
N ILE A 317 1.81 -3.97 22.67
CA ILE A 317 2.28 -3.89 21.29
C ILE A 317 3.67 -4.52 21.23
N PRO A 318 3.82 -5.69 20.61
CA PRO A 318 5.12 -6.32 20.43
C PRO A 318 5.94 -5.51 19.41
N ALA A 319 7.16 -5.18 19.79
CA ALA A 319 8.13 -4.51 18.93
C ALA A 319 9.53 -5.09 19.13
N TRP A 320 10.49 -4.58 18.36
CA TRP A 320 11.91 -4.87 18.48
C TRP A 320 12.69 -3.57 18.38
N ILE A 321 13.67 -3.38 19.26
CA ILE A 321 14.55 -2.21 19.27
C ILE A 321 16.00 -2.64 19.41
N HIS A 322 16.92 -1.84 18.89
CA HIS A 322 18.34 -2.14 19.01
C HIS A 322 18.81 -2.03 20.47
N GLU A 323 19.68 -2.93 20.90
CA GLU A 323 20.21 -2.99 22.28
C GLU A 323 20.94 -1.72 22.71
N ASP A 324 21.51 -0.97 21.76
CA ASP A 324 22.14 0.33 22.03
C ASP A 324 21.16 1.32 22.66
N ALA A 325 19.89 1.30 22.25
CA ALA A 325 18.85 2.16 22.83
C ALA A 325 18.47 1.74 24.27
N LEU A 326 18.76 0.49 24.63
CA LEU A 326 18.55 -0.07 25.97
C LEU A 326 19.78 0.08 26.88
N SER A 327 20.95 0.37 26.29
CA SER A 327 22.24 0.35 27.02
C SER A 327 22.29 1.37 28.16
N GLY A 328 21.59 2.50 28.07
CA GLY A 328 21.49 3.47 29.17
C GLY A 328 20.75 2.96 30.42
N TYR A 329 20.11 1.80 30.33
CA TYR A 329 19.13 1.28 31.29
C TYR A 329 19.49 -0.10 31.83
N HIS A 330 20.79 -0.41 31.99
CA HIS A 330 21.30 -1.73 32.37
C HIS A 330 20.62 -2.39 33.60
N ASP A 331 20.22 -1.61 34.60
CA ASP A 331 19.58 -2.13 35.82
C ASP A 331 18.04 -2.08 35.76
N ALA A 332 17.48 -1.43 34.73
CA ALA A 332 16.04 -1.32 34.56
C ALA A 332 15.54 -2.36 33.55
N THR A 333 14.36 -2.90 33.81
CA THR A 333 13.65 -3.79 32.88
C THR A 333 12.54 -3.07 32.13
N SER A 334 12.44 -1.75 32.33
CA SER A 334 11.43 -0.89 31.74
C SER A 334 11.91 0.55 31.55
N MET A 335 11.33 1.27 30.60
CA MET A 335 11.50 2.71 30.40
C MET A 335 10.17 3.39 30.07
N THR A 336 10.10 4.70 30.26
CA THR A 336 8.96 5.52 29.81
C THR A 336 9.05 5.86 28.32
N LEU A 337 7.98 6.42 27.77
CA LEU A 337 7.99 6.92 26.40
C LEU A 337 9.02 8.06 26.21
N GLU A 338 9.13 8.99 27.14
CA GLU A 338 10.06 10.12 27.03
C GLU A 338 11.51 9.63 26.99
N GLU A 339 11.82 8.60 27.77
CA GLU A 339 13.11 7.92 27.77
C GLU A 339 13.39 7.23 26.44
N LEU A 340 12.39 6.52 25.89
CA LEU A 340 12.48 5.92 24.57
C LEU A 340 12.68 7.00 23.49
N GLU A 341 11.93 8.10 23.51
CA GLU A 341 12.06 9.19 22.54
C GLU A 341 13.42 9.87 22.62
N ALA A 342 13.97 10.07 23.83
CA ALA A 342 15.29 10.64 24.04
C ALA A 342 16.41 9.73 23.50
N ALA A 343 16.21 8.42 23.48
CA ALA A 343 17.14 7.46 22.90
C ALA A 343 17.10 7.42 21.35
N GLU A 344 16.10 8.07 20.72
CA GLU A 344 15.85 8.10 19.27
C GLU A 344 15.98 6.73 18.56
N PRO A 345 15.36 5.63 19.07
CA PRO A 345 15.59 4.31 18.53
C PRO A 345 14.88 4.07 17.20
N GLU A 346 15.43 3.16 16.41
CA GLU A 346 14.68 2.48 15.37
C GLU A 346 13.77 1.42 15.99
N ILE A 347 12.45 1.56 15.81
CA ILE A 347 11.45 0.60 16.29
C ILE A 347 10.95 -0.26 15.12
N TRP A 348 11.08 -1.58 15.27
CA TRP A 348 10.64 -2.56 14.30
C TRP A 348 9.38 -3.28 14.78
N LEU A 349 8.37 -3.34 13.92
CA LEU A 349 7.12 -4.03 14.17
C LEU A 349 6.97 -5.22 13.21
N SER A 350 6.59 -6.37 13.75
CA SER A 350 6.19 -7.52 12.94
C SER A 350 4.68 -7.51 12.72
N ILE A 351 4.25 -7.53 11.45
CA ILE A 351 2.82 -7.60 11.10
C ILE A 351 2.18 -8.86 11.67
N THR A 352 2.89 -9.99 11.63
CA THR A 352 2.46 -11.26 12.21
C THR A 352 2.21 -11.11 13.71
N GLU A 353 3.17 -10.52 14.45
CA GLU A 353 3.00 -10.31 15.90
C GLU A 353 1.87 -9.32 16.21
N LEU A 354 1.73 -8.25 15.42
CA LEU A 354 0.65 -7.26 15.57
C LEU A 354 -0.75 -7.85 15.34
N ARG A 355 -0.87 -8.87 14.48
CA ARG A 355 -2.14 -9.60 14.27
C ARG A 355 -2.50 -10.49 15.45
N HIS A 356 -1.50 -10.94 16.22
CA HIS A 356 -1.69 -11.79 17.40
C HIS A 356 -1.76 -11.01 18.72
N CYS A 357 -1.50 -9.70 18.70
CA CYS A 357 -1.65 -8.86 19.88
C CYS A 357 -3.06 -8.28 20.01
N ASN A 358 -3.35 -7.66 21.15
CA ASN A 358 -4.65 -7.07 21.45
C ASN A 358 -4.89 -5.72 20.73
N LEU A 359 -4.03 -5.29 19.80
CA LEU A 359 -4.29 -4.14 18.92
C LEU A 359 -5.32 -4.45 17.81
N LYS A 360 -5.64 -5.74 17.59
CA LYS A 360 -6.65 -6.22 16.64
C LYS A 360 -6.39 -5.80 15.18
N VAL A 361 -5.14 -5.82 14.74
CA VAL A 361 -4.79 -5.51 13.33
C VAL A 361 -5.32 -6.64 12.43
N PRO A 362 -6.17 -6.37 11.43
CA PRO A 362 -6.79 -7.39 10.59
C PRO A 362 -5.81 -7.97 9.56
N ALA A 363 -6.08 -9.21 9.17
CA ALA A 363 -5.52 -9.78 7.96
C ALA A 363 -6.18 -9.13 6.74
N THR A 364 -5.42 -8.31 5.99
CA THR A 364 -5.89 -7.75 4.72
C THR A 364 -5.42 -8.60 3.55
N ARG A 365 -6.32 -8.83 2.57
CA ARG A 365 -6.03 -9.64 1.37
C ARG A 365 -4.76 -9.16 0.67
N GLY A 366 -3.84 -10.09 0.39
CA GLY A 366 -2.57 -9.81 -0.30
C GLY A 366 -1.37 -9.59 0.63
N HIS A 367 -1.58 -9.59 1.95
CA HIS A 367 -0.55 -9.78 2.98
C HIS A 367 -0.65 -11.16 3.63
N ASP A 368 -1.25 -12.11 2.90
CA ASP A 368 -1.46 -13.51 3.27
C ASP A 368 -0.27 -14.39 2.82
N TYR A 369 0.92 -13.80 2.64
CA TYR A 369 2.13 -14.58 2.31
C TYR A 369 2.76 -15.24 3.55
N GLU A 370 1.96 -15.49 4.58
CA GLU A 370 2.26 -16.44 5.66
C GLU A 370 1.85 -17.85 5.21
#